data_AF-A0AAX2IDP3-F1
#
_entry.id   AF-A0AAX2IDP3-F1
#
_cell.length_a   1.000
_cell.length_b   1.000
_cell.length_c   1.000
_cell.angle_alpha   90.00
_cell.angle_beta   90.00
_cell.angle_gamma   90.00
#
_symmetry.space_group_name_H-M   'P 1'
#
loop_
_entity.id
_entity.type
_entity.pdbx_description
1 polymer ?
#
loop_
_entity_poly.entity_id
_entity_poly.type
_entity_poly.pdbx_seq_one_letter_code
_entity_poly.pdbx_strand_id
1 'polypeptide(L)'
;MEIRKDKYVVYKNEFNNHYTYNDEYVFFNAFLPHLTRNYCGNFSIDMKGKVSAITPKNSEIQDLLSSKKGVGELVFKYILNYQVLAELSSSSKSITSDEVRSLSEALKMFIFYHKQCEDEIASLLGASNFKKENYDSDHYLLGTIDRTIWDKLIALTKMYDLSSDRDELGKYNYTGYHIIMYNLEIEAGYNIKMWIDAIEHLSTDKEVMLGWKIPGDFESKLVVEKLIFNAQESYNFLHNTMIPKALSIFKG
;
A
#
# COMPACT_ATOMS: atom_id res chain seq x y z
N MET A 1 10.04 12.06 -12.51
CA MET A 1 10.68 13.31 -12.00
C MET A 1 11.94 12.95 -11.23
N GLU A 2 13.07 13.56 -11.53
CA GLU A 2 14.29 13.47 -10.72
C GLU A 2 14.46 14.79 -9.94
N ILE A 3 14.67 14.68 -8.62
CA ILE A 3 15.05 15.81 -7.76
C ILE A 3 16.47 15.54 -7.27
N ARG A 4 17.41 16.41 -7.64
CA ARG A 4 18.81 16.32 -7.22
C ARG A 4 19.20 17.54 -6.37
N LYS A 5 19.73 17.27 -5.20
CA LYS A 5 20.36 18.25 -4.30
C LYS A 5 21.78 17.77 -3.95
N ASP A 6 22.51 18.62 -3.24
CA ASP A 6 23.92 18.39 -2.90
C ASP A 6 24.16 17.03 -2.21
N LYS A 7 23.26 16.66 -1.27
CA LYS A 7 23.40 15.42 -0.48
C LYS A 7 22.40 14.32 -0.83
N TYR A 8 21.40 14.57 -1.67
CA TYR A 8 20.36 13.58 -1.93
C TYR A 8 19.81 13.63 -3.34
N VAL A 9 19.33 12.47 -3.79
CA VAL A 9 18.66 12.29 -5.08
C VAL A 9 17.36 11.53 -4.84
N VAL A 10 16.28 12.01 -5.45
CA VAL A 10 14.99 11.33 -5.45
C VAL A 10 14.58 11.09 -6.88
N TYR A 11 14.36 9.84 -7.23
CA TYR A 11 13.73 9.45 -8.48
C TYR A 11 12.29 9.09 -8.17
N LYS A 12 11.36 9.81 -8.79
CA LYS A 12 9.93 9.51 -8.68
C LYS A 12 9.37 9.14 -10.05
N ASN A 13 8.98 7.90 -10.20
CA ASN A 13 8.02 7.46 -11.21
C ASN A 13 7.13 6.40 -10.56
N GLU A 14 5.86 6.35 -10.93
CA GLU A 14 4.84 5.53 -10.30
C GLU A 14 5.19 4.03 -10.20
N PHE A 15 6.25 3.57 -10.89
CA PHE A 15 6.72 2.19 -10.94
C PHE A 15 8.07 1.90 -10.26
N ASN A 16 8.88 2.92 -9.95
CA ASN A 16 10.25 2.79 -9.45
C ASN A 16 10.66 4.07 -8.68
N ASN A 17 9.96 4.33 -7.58
CA ASN A 17 10.29 5.44 -6.69
C ASN A 17 11.51 5.08 -5.82
N HIS A 18 12.55 5.92 -5.82
CA HIS A 18 13.83 5.66 -5.15
C HIS A 18 14.38 6.92 -4.49
N TYR A 19 14.97 6.75 -3.31
CA TYR A 19 15.62 7.80 -2.54
C TYR A 19 17.04 7.41 -2.18
N THR A 20 17.98 8.30 -2.43
CA THR A 20 19.38 8.14 -2.02
C THR A 20 19.84 9.39 -1.29
N TYR A 21 20.54 9.22 -0.18
CA TYR A 21 21.26 10.28 0.52
C TYR A 21 22.72 9.87 0.70
N ASN A 22 23.64 10.82 0.57
CA ASN A 22 25.07 10.56 0.66
C ASN A 22 25.80 11.83 1.16
N ASP A 23 26.39 11.75 2.35
CA ASP A 23 27.27 12.80 2.88
C ASP A 23 28.54 12.21 3.51
N GLU A 24 29.29 12.98 4.29
CA GLU A 24 30.52 12.53 4.95
C GLU A 24 30.33 11.30 5.86
N TYR A 25 29.16 11.17 6.49
CA TYR A 25 28.92 10.20 7.57
C TYR A 25 27.94 9.10 7.20
N VAL A 26 26.99 9.37 6.30
CA VAL A 26 25.86 8.49 6.01
C VAL A 26 25.72 8.29 4.51
N PHE A 27 25.53 7.03 4.13
CA PHE A 27 24.92 6.67 2.86
C PHE A 27 23.57 5.99 3.14
N PHE A 28 22.50 6.46 2.51
CA PHE A 28 21.14 5.96 2.66
C PHE A 28 20.64 5.56 1.28
N ASN A 29 20.12 4.36 1.14
CA ASN A 29 19.53 3.87 -0.09
C ASN A 29 18.14 3.28 0.18
N ALA A 30 17.13 3.72 -0.57
CA ALA A 30 15.75 3.38 -0.28
C ALA A 30 14.91 3.17 -1.53
N PHE A 31 14.06 2.15 -1.50
CA PHE A 31 12.87 2.11 -2.34
C PHE A 31 11.74 2.81 -1.61
N LEU A 32 11.16 3.82 -2.25
CA LEU A 32 9.95 4.49 -1.78
C LEU A 32 8.72 3.69 -2.26
N PRO A 33 7.53 3.90 -1.68
CA PRO A 33 6.29 3.29 -2.16
C PRO A 33 6.16 3.41 -3.68
N HIS A 34 5.79 2.33 -4.37
CA HIS A 34 5.55 2.31 -5.82
C HIS A 34 4.57 1.19 -6.19
N LEU A 35 4.02 1.23 -7.41
CA LEU A 35 2.98 0.30 -7.86
C LEU A 35 3.46 -1.15 -8.10
N THR A 36 4.72 -1.38 -8.44
CA THR A 36 5.11 -2.68 -9.05
C THR A 36 5.43 -3.84 -8.10
N ARG A 37 6.00 -3.60 -6.90
CA ARG A 37 6.63 -4.67 -6.08
C ARG A 37 6.65 -4.46 -4.57
N ASN A 38 6.36 -3.26 -4.06
CA ASN A 38 6.43 -2.98 -2.63
C ASN A 38 5.76 -1.64 -2.27
N TYR A 39 4.49 -1.68 -1.87
CA TYR A 39 3.76 -0.49 -1.41
C TYR A 39 4.39 0.17 -0.18
N CYS A 40 5.15 -0.62 0.59
CA CYS A 40 5.74 -0.20 1.84
C CYS A 40 7.07 0.56 1.64
N GLY A 41 7.78 0.26 0.55
CA GLY A 41 9.17 0.65 0.40
C GLY A 41 10.09 -0.15 1.33
N ASN A 42 11.39 0.13 1.25
CA ASN A 42 12.40 -0.39 2.17
C ASN A 42 13.64 0.53 2.15
N PHE A 43 14.57 0.34 3.09
CA PHE A 43 15.84 1.06 3.02
C PHE A 43 17.00 0.35 3.71
N SER A 44 18.20 0.76 3.33
CA SER A 44 19.46 0.42 3.97
C SER A 44 20.25 1.70 4.26
N ILE A 45 20.88 1.75 5.44
CA ILE A 45 21.71 2.88 5.87
C ILE A 45 23.12 2.37 6.20
N ASP A 46 24.11 2.87 5.47
CA ASP A 46 25.52 2.67 5.76
C ASP A 46 26.08 3.86 6.54
N MET A 47 26.48 3.61 7.79
CA MET A 47 27.29 4.55 8.54
C MET A 47 28.74 4.41 8.07
N LYS A 48 29.28 5.43 7.42
CA LYS A 48 30.60 5.38 6.79
C LYS A 48 31.69 5.14 7.85
N GLY A 49 32.59 4.20 7.56
CA GLY A 49 33.62 3.78 8.50
C GLY A 49 33.14 2.83 9.60
N LYS A 50 31.92 2.29 9.52
CA LYS A 50 31.41 1.25 10.42
C LYS A 50 31.20 -0.08 9.69
N VAL A 51 31.22 -1.19 10.45
CA VAL A 51 31.36 -2.55 9.91
C VAL A 51 30.04 -3.14 9.35
N SER A 52 28.90 -2.46 9.48
CA SER A 52 27.62 -2.97 8.96
C SER A 52 26.65 -1.88 8.55
N ALA A 53 25.79 -2.20 7.58
CA ALA A 53 24.59 -1.46 7.26
C ALA A 53 23.53 -1.60 8.38
N ILE A 54 22.60 -0.65 8.46
CA ILE A 54 21.33 -0.78 9.19
C ILE A 54 20.28 -1.10 8.13
N THR A 55 19.63 -2.25 8.23
CA THR A 55 18.57 -2.68 7.30
C THR A 55 17.33 -3.07 8.11
N PRO A 56 16.39 -2.13 8.33
CA PRO A 56 15.24 -2.40 9.17
C PRO A 56 14.25 -3.37 8.51
N LYS A 57 13.53 -4.12 9.34
CA LYS A 57 12.36 -4.91 8.93
C LYS A 57 11.19 -3.98 8.64
N ASN A 58 10.22 -4.44 7.84
CA ASN A 58 9.02 -3.66 7.51
C ASN A 58 8.30 -3.11 8.74
N SER A 59 8.20 -3.89 9.82
CA SER A 59 7.61 -3.44 11.10
C SER A 59 8.34 -2.26 11.73
N GLU A 60 9.68 -2.21 11.62
CA GLU A 60 10.50 -1.13 12.18
C GLU A 60 10.42 0.13 11.31
N ILE A 61 10.30 -0.04 9.99
CA ILE A 61 9.98 1.04 9.05
C ILE A 61 8.60 1.61 9.39
N GLN A 62 7.64 0.77 9.78
CA GLN A 62 6.33 1.22 10.22
C GLN A 62 6.31 2.01 11.49
N ASP A 63 7.03 1.55 12.50
CA ASP A 63 7.16 2.31 13.73
C ASP A 63 7.79 3.68 13.43
N LEU A 64 8.78 3.75 12.54
CA LEU A 64 9.38 5.02 12.10
C LEU A 64 8.37 5.95 11.42
N LEU A 65 7.57 5.44 10.46
CA LEU A 65 6.64 6.25 9.66
C LEU A 65 5.39 6.68 10.44
N SER A 66 4.93 5.86 11.37
CA SER A 66 3.74 6.11 12.19
C SER A 66 4.03 6.86 13.51
N SER A 67 5.31 6.98 13.87
CA SER A 67 5.73 7.60 15.13
C SER A 67 5.30 9.07 15.23
N LYS A 68 4.72 9.42 16.39
CA LYS A 68 4.49 10.83 16.78
C LYS A 68 5.76 11.52 17.28
N LYS A 69 6.84 10.77 17.53
CA LYS A 69 8.11 11.29 18.02
C LYS A 69 8.85 12.01 16.90
N GLY A 70 9.60 13.05 17.24
CA GLY A 70 10.48 13.69 16.27
C GLY A 70 11.58 12.72 15.79
N VAL A 71 12.06 12.86 14.55
CA VAL A 71 13.16 12.02 14.01
C VAL A 71 14.39 12.03 14.93
N GLY A 72 14.66 13.15 15.61
CA GLY A 72 15.68 13.21 16.66
C GLY A 72 15.39 12.20 17.79
N GLU A 73 14.20 12.22 18.37
CA GLU A 73 13.83 11.30 19.47
C GLU A 73 13.79 9.81 19.05
N LEU A 74 13.69 9.52 17.75
CA LEU A 74 13.79 8.16 17.20
C LEU A 74 15.26 7.71 17.04
N VAL A 75 16.16 8.64 16.72
CA VAL A 75 17.60 8.38 16.56
C VAL A 75 18.36 8.51 17.90
N PHE A 76 17.80 9.20 18.89
CA PHE A 76 18.41 9.43 20.20
C PHE A 76 17.75 8.59 21.30
N LYS A 77 18.39 7.51 21.78
CA LYS A 77 17.91 6.76 22.95
C LYS A 77 18.56 7.19 24.28
N TYR A 78 19.89 7.34 24.33
CA TYR A 78 20.67 7.87 25.47
C TYR A 78 22.13 8.14 25.09
N ILE A 79 22.84 8.94 25.90
CA ILE A 79 24.29 9.21 25.77
C ILE A 79 25.05 8.31 26.74
N LEU A 80 26.04 7.56 26.26
CA LEU A 80 26.98 6.81 27.10
C LEU A 80 28.40 7.07 26.56
N ASN A 81 29.31 7.59 27.40
CA ASN A 81 30.71 7.88 27.02
C ASN A 81 30.87 8.65 25.69
N TYR A 82 30.11 9.74 25.50
CA TYR A 82 30.12 10.58 24.28
C TYR A 82 29.64 9.88 22.99
N GLN A 83 28.99 8.72 23.13
CA GLN A 83 28.40 7.97 22.03
C GLN A 83 26.88 7.96 22.19
N VAL A 84 26.18 8.26 21.10
CA VAL A 84 24.71 8.17 21.00
C VAL A 84 24.36 6.80 20.48
N LEU A 85 23.47 6.10 21.18
CA LEU A 85 22.88 4.86 20.66
C LEU A 85 21.64 5.20 19.84
N ALA A 86 21.75 5.03 18.53
CA ALA A 86 20.62 5.01 17.62
C ALA A 86 20.02 3.60 17.60
N GLU A 87 18.75 3.50 17.95
CA GLU A 87 17.95 2.28 17.82
C GLU A 87 17.06 2.43 16.59
N LEU A 88 17.67 2.30 15.42
CA LEU A 88 16.94 1.95 14.21
C LEU A 88 17.10 0.45 14.09
N SER A 89 16.04 -0.30 14.38
CA SER A 89 15.99 -1.77 14.52
C SER A 89 16.57 -2.34 15.82
N SER A 90 16.45 -3.66 15.98
CA SER A 90 17.05 -4.48 17.06
C SER A 90 18.59 -4.36 17.25
N SER A 91 19.27 -3.47 16.51
CA SER A 91 20.70 -3.23 16.63
C SER A 91 20.97 -1.82 17.17
N SER A 92 21.86 -1.74 18.15
CA SER A 92 22.29 -0.46 18.72
C SER A 92 23.71 -0.16 18.24
N LYS A 93 23.91 1.03 17.66
CA LYS A 93 25.23 1.50 17.20
C LYS A 93 25.62 2.78 17.92
N SER A 94 26.86 2.82 18.40
CA SER A 94 27.49 4.03 18.90
C SER A 94 27.80 4.96 17.72
N ILE A 95 27.20 6.14 17.71
CA ILE A 95 27.45 7.21 16.75
C ILE A 95 27.75 8.55 17.46
N THR A 96 28.52 9.40 16.80
CA THR A 96 28.88 10.75 17.22
C THR A 96 27.75 11.74 16.97
N SER A 97 27.80 12.93 17.57
CA SER A 97 26.80 13.98 17.35
C SER A 97 26.65 14.39 15.87
N ASP A 98 27.76 14.40 15.12
CA ASP A 98 27.74 14.73 13.69
C ASP A 98 27.09 13.60 12.86
N GLU A 99 27.43 12.35 13.15
CA GLU A 99 26.78 11.17 12.56
C GLU A 99 25.26 11.17 12.84
N VAL A 100 24.83 11.56 14.05
CA VAL A 100 23.40 11.68 14.38
C VAL A 100 22.71 12.76 13.57
N ARG A 101 23.35 13.92 13.41
CA ARG A 101 22.81 15.04 12.63
C ARG A 101 22.60 14.63 11.17
N SER A 102 23.60 14.00 10.57
CA SER A 102 23.51 13.48 9.20
C SER A 102 22.43 12.40 9.04
N LEU A 103 22.37 11.44 9.97
CA LEU A 103 21.35 10.40 9.97
C LEU A 103 19.93 10.98 10.11
N SER A 104 19.76 11.98 10.98
CA SER A 104 18.49 12.68 11.18
C SER A 104 18.06 13.45 9.93
N GLU A 105 19.00 14.08 9.22
CA GLU A 105 18.73 14.77 7.95
C GLU A 105 18.26 13.77 6.88
N ALA A 106 18.98 12.65 6.74
CA ALA A 106 18.65 11.60 5.79
C ALA A 106 17.25 10.99 6.04
N LEU A 107 16.91 10.70 7.30
CA LEU A 107 15.62 10.13 7.68
C LEU A 107 14.46 11.10 7.52
N LYS A 108 14.64 12.39 7.86
CA LYS A 108 13.61 13.42 7.66
C LYS A 108 13.20 13.52 6.20
N MET A 109 14.19 13.54 5.31
CA MET A 109 13.93 13.62 3.87
C MET A 109 13.28 12.33 3.35
N PHE A 110 13.73 11.15 3.80
CA PHE A 110 13.09 9.88 3.48
C PHE A 110 11.61 9.87 3.88
N ILE A 111 11.27 10.19 5.13
CA ILE A 111 9.88 10.21 5.64
C ILE A 111 9.02 11.17 4.83
N PHE A 112 9.55 12.36 4.52
CA PHE A 112 8.84 13.35 3.72
C PHE A 112 8.48 12.82 2.33
N TYR A 113 9.46 12.26 1.59
CA TYR A 113 9.21 11.74 0.25
C TYR A 113 8.43 10.44 0.24
N HIS A 114 8.58 9.62 1.28
CA HIS A 114 7.79 8.41 1.48
C HIS A 114 6.30 8.75 1.54
N LYS A 115 5.91 9.68 2.42
CA LYS A 115 4.52 10.14 2.54
C LYS A 115 3.98 10.74 1.24
N GLN A 116 4.79 11.54 0.54
CA GLN A 116 4.37 12.07 -0.77
C GLN A 116 4.09 10.96 -1.79
N CYS A 117 4.91 9.90 -1.81
CA CYS A 117 4.68 8.77 -2.70
C CYS A 117 3.45 7.95 -2.30
N GLU A 118 3.19 7.78 -1.00
CA GLU A 118 1.96 7.14 -0.51
C GLU A 118 0.71 7.90 -0.97
N ASP A 119 0.70 9.23 -0.81
CA ASP A 119 -0.42 10.08 -1.24
C ASP A 119 -0.64 10.03 -2.76
N GLU A 120 0.45 10.05 -3.54
CA GLU A 120 0.40 9.93 -5.00
C GLU A 120 -0.13 8.57 -5.46
N ILE A 121 0.33 7.48 -4.84
CA ILE A 121 -0.15 6.12 -5.14
C ILE A 121 -1.61 5.97 -4.75
N ALA A 122 -2.01 6.45 -3.57
CA ALA A 122 -3.40 6.43 -3.16
C ALA A 122 -4.27 7.21 -4.15
N SER A 123 -3.79 8.33 -4.68
CA SER A 123 -4.50 9.06 -5.74
C SER A 123 -4.64 8.26 -7.03
N LEU A 124 -3.55 7.64 -7.52
CA LEU A 124 -3.56 6.81 -8.73
C LEU A 124 -4.47 5.58 -8.59
N LEU A 125 -4.52 4.98 -7.40
CA LEU A 125 -5.38 3.84 -7.09
C LEU A 125 -6.83 4.25 -6.78
N GLY A 126 -7.21 5.53 -6.92
CA GLY A 126 -8.54 6.02 -6.56
C GLY A 126 -8.88 5.80 -5.08
N ALA A 127 -7.85 5.70 -4.25
CA ALA A 127 -7.90 5.26 -2.87
C ALA A 127 -7.83 6.40 -1.83
N SER A 128 -7.72 7.66 -2.28
CA SER A 128 -7.55 8.82 -1.39
C SER A 128 -8.65 9.00 -0.33
N ASN A 129 -9.86 8.51 -0.60
CA ASN A 129 -10.98 8.57 0.34
C ASN A 129 -11.16 7.30 1.19
N PHE A 130 -10.29 6.31 1.01
CA PHE A 130 -10.39 5.01 1.66
C PHE A 130 -9.20 4.79 2.59
N LYS A 131 -9.48 4.23 3.76
CA LYS A 131 -8.43 3.89 4.72
C LYS A 131 -7.79 2.57 4.29
N LYS A 132 -6.45 2.53 4.21
CA LYS A 132 -5.71 1.25 4.09
C LYS A 132 -5.93 0.44 5.38
N GLU A 133 -6.30 -0.82 5.26
CA GLU A 133 -6.69 -1.67 6.42
C GLU A 133 -5.61 -1.64 7.52
N ASN A 134 -4.38 -1.94 7.11
CA ASN A 134 -3.17 -1.75 7.87
C ASN A 134 -2.01 -1.63 6.86
N TYR A 135 -0.78 -1.41 7.33
CA TYR A 135 0.33 -1.17 6.42
C TYR A 135 0.72 -2.38 5.56
N ASP A 136 0.67 -3.59 6.13
CA ASP A 136 1.06 -4.83 5.46
C ASP A 136 -0.09 -5.44 4.64
N SER A 137 -1.30 -4.90 4.75
CA SER A 137 -2.45 -5.37 3.98
C SER A 137 -2.44 -4.79 2.57
N ASP A 138 -2.84 -5.61 1.61
CA ASP A 138 -3.13 -5.18 0.24
C ASP A 138 -4.57 -4.65 0.08
N HIS A 139 -5.24 -4.22 1.15
CA HIS A 139 -6.64 -3.76 1.08
C HIS A 139 -6.83 -2.29 1.45
N TYR A 140 -7.64 -1.62 0.64
CA TYR A 140 -8.31 -0.37 1.02
C TYR A 140 -9.75 -0.67 1.43
N LEU A 141 -10.16 -0.16 2.60
CA LEU A 141 -11.48 -0.39 3.17
C LEU A 141 -12.51 0.49 2.44
N LEU A 142 -13.45 -0.14 1.74
CA LEU A 142 -14.53 0.51 1.01
C LEU A 142 -15.73 0.89 1.88
N GLY A 143 -15.79 0.38 3.11
CA GLY A 143 -16.89 0.59 4.05
C GLY A 143 -17.64 -0.70 4.38
N THR A 144 -18.72 -0.56 5.17
CA THR A 144 -19.54 -1.69 5.59
C THR A 144 -20.85 -1.77 4.81
N ILE A 145 -21.34 -3.00 4.62
CA ILE A 145 -22.70 -3.28 4.12
C ILE A 145 -23.36 -4.36 4.99
N ASP A 146 -24.69 -4.46 4.94
CA ASP A 146 -25.40 -5.56 5.61
C ASP A 146 -24.95 -6.92 5.05
N ARG A 147 -24.80 -7.92 5.93
CA ARG A 147 -24.43 -9.30 5.57
C ARG A 147 -25.44 -9.90 4.58
N THR A 148 -26.72 -9.58 4.72
CA THR A 148 -27.76 -10.01 3.78
C THR A 148 -27.56 -9.42 2.38
N ILE A 149 -27.01 -8.21 2.25
CA ILE A 149 -26.64 -7.61 0.96
C ILE A 149 -25.41 -8.32 0.41
N TRP A 150 -24.41 -8.60 1.24
CA TRP A 150 -23.23 -9.36 0.84
C TRP A 150 -23.59 -10.75 0.28
N ASP A 151 -24.44 -11.50 0.98
CA ASP A 151 -24.87 -12.84 0.53
C ASP A 151 -25.58 -12.77 -0.83
N LYS A 152 -26.40 -11.73 -1.04
CA LYS A 152 -27.05 -11.47 -2.33
C LYS A 152 -26.05 -11.08 -3.43
N LEU A 153 -24.98 -10.35 -3.10
CA LEU A 153 -23.90 -10.04 -4.03
C LEU A 153 -23.13 -11.30 -4.44
N ILE A 154 -22.80 -12.18 -3.49
CA ILE A 154 -22.16 -13.47 -3.79
C ILE A 154 -23.07 -14.37 -4.63
N ALA A 155 -24.37 -14.40 -4.36
CA ALA A 155 -25.32 -15.09 -5.21
C ALA A 155 -25.39 -14.47 -6.62
N LEU A 156 -25.27 -13.15 -6.73
CA LEU A 156 -25.23 -12.44 -8.01
C LEU A 156 -23.99 -12.87 -8.81
N THR A 157 -22.80 -12.92 -8.21
CA THR A 157 -21.57 -13.32 -8.94
C THR A 157 -21.68 -14.73 -9.50
N LYS A 158 -22.38 -15.65 -8.83
CA LYS A 158 -22.70 -16.99 -9.36
C LYS A 158 -23.55 -16.96 -10.64
N MET A 159 -24.51 -16.04 -10.74
CA MET A 159 -25.38 -15.93 -11.92
C MET A 159 -24.64 -15.40 -13.16
N TYR A 160 -23.59 -14.61 -12.94
CA TYR A 160 -22.73 -14.00 -13.96
C TYR A 160 -21.35 -14.66 -14.01
N ASP A 161 -21.25 -15.90 -13.52
CA ASP A 161 -20.01 -16.66 -13.54
C ASP A 161 -19.47 -16.81 -14.98
N LEU A 162 -18.17 -17.05 -15.13
CA LEU A 162 -17.50 -17.21 -16.43
C LEU A 162 -18.21 -18.19 -17.37
N SER A 163 -18.80 -19.24 -16.80
CA SER A 163 -19.52 -20.29 -17.53
C SER A 163 -20.96 -19.91 -17.94
N SER A 164 -21.50 -18.80 -17.45
CA SER A 164 -22.86 -18.33 -17.72
C SER A 164 -22.96 -17.67 -19.09
N ASP A 165 -24.13 -17.70 -19.71
CA ASP A 165 -24.43 -16.91 -20.92
C ASP A 165 -24.68 -15.42 -20.62
N ARG A 166 -24.90 -15.06 -19.35
CA ARG A 166 -25.18 -13.65 -18.94
C ARG A 166 -23.90 -12.83 -18.87
N ASP A 167 -23.91 -11.63 -19.42
CA ASP A 167 -22.72 -10.77 -19.51
C ASP A 167 -22.99 -9.28 -19.26
N GLU A 168 -24.24 -8.87 -18.98
CA GLU A 168 -24.59 -7.45 -18.90
C GLU A 168 -23.93 -6.71 -17.72
N LEU A 169 -23.45 -7.45 -16.71
CA LEU A 169 -22.66 -6.94 -15.60
C LEU A 169 -21.18 -7.36 -15.66
N GLY A 170 -20.74 -7.87 -16.81
CA GLY A 170 -19.47 -8.57 -17.01
C GLY A 170 -19.48 -10.01 -16.50
N LYS A 171 -18.31 -10.65 -16.55
CA LYS A 171 -18.11 -12.03 -16.09
C LYS A 171 -17.34 -12.07 -14.78
N TYR A 172 -17.72 -13.01 -13.93
CA TYR A 172 -17.16 -13.17 -12.59
C TYR A 172 -16.52 -14.54 -12.41
N ASN A 173 -15.53 -14.61 -11.51
CA ASN A 173 -15.04 -15.87 -10.95
C ASN A 173 -15.85 -16.19 -9.70
N TYR A 174 -16.84 -17.08 -9.78
CA TYR A 174 -17.59 -17.44 -8.59
C TYR A 174 -16.77 -18.36 -7.67
N THR A 175 -16.26 -17.79 -6.57
CA THR A 175 -15.53 -18.53 -5.52
C THR A 175 -16.38 -18.82 -4.28
N GLY A 176 -17.55 -18.18 -4.17
CA GLY A 176 -18.41 -18.24 -2.98
C GLY A 176 -18.05 -17.26 -1.87
N TYR A 177 -16.92 -16.55 -1.97
CA TYR A 177 -16.40 -15.69 -0.89
C TYR A 177 -15.92 -14.32 -1.36
N HIS A 178 -15.65 -14.15 -2.65
CA HIS A 178 -15.05 -12.93 -3.21
C HIS A 178 -15.87 -12.45 -4.39
N ILE A 179 -15.84 -11.15 -4.65
CA ILE A 179 -16.33 -10.58 -5.90
C ILE A 179 -15.12 -10.34 -6.79
N ILE A 180 -14.88 -11.25 -7.73
CA ILE A 180 -13.79 -11.16 -8.70
C ILE A 180 -14.42 -11.04 -10.08
N MET A 181 -14.25 -9.88 -10.71
CA MET A 181 -14.73 -9.58 -12.07
C MET A 181 -13.56 -9.64 -13.04
N TYR A 182 -13.74 -10.23 -14.22
CA TYR A 182 -12.73 -10.27 -15.28
C TYR A 182 -12.89 -9.16 -16.30
N ASN A 183 -11.78 -8.68 -16.85
CA ASN A 183 -11.72 -7.94 -18.09
C ASN A 183 -11.29 -8.89 -19.22
N LEU A 184 -12.25 -9.33 -20.03
CA LEU A 184 -11.99 -10.28 -21.13
C LEU A 184 -11.21 -9.66 -22.31
N GLU A 185 -11.01 -8.34 -22.32
CA GLU A 185 -10.23 -7.64 -23.35
C GLU A 185 -8.71 -7.77 -23.14
N ILE A 186 -8.28 -8.26 -21.96
CA ILE A 186 -6.86 -8.44 -21.62
C ILE A 186 -6.44 -9.89 -21.93
N GLU A 187 -5.70 -10.10 -23.02
CA GLU A 187 -5.25 -11.44 -23.48
C GLU A 187 -4.00 -11.95 -22.76
N ALA A 188 -3.18 -11.07 -22.19
CA ALA A 188 -1.90 -11.42 -21.55
C ALA A 188 -2.00 -11.43 -20.03
N GLY A 189 -1.79 -12.61 -19.42
CA GLY A 189 -1.64 -12.76 -17.99
C GLY A 189 -2.95 -12.64 -17.21
N TYR A 190 -2.84 -12.11 -15.99
CA TYR A 190 -3.95 -12.01 -15.07
C TYR A 190 -4.93 -10.87 -15.46
N ASN A 191 -6.16 -11.22 -15.81
CA ASN A 191 -7.15 -10.33 -16.42
C ASN A 191 -8.27 -9.88 -15.46
N ILE A 192 -7.97 -9.66 -14.18
CA ILE A 192 -8.97 -9.24 -13.19
C ILE A 192 -9.27 -7.73 -13.33
N LYS A 193 -10.55 -7.40 -13.54
CA LYS A 193 -11.06 -6.02 -13.61
C LYS A 193 -11.33 -5.40 -12.25
N MET A 194 -11.81 -6.21 -11.29
CA MET A 194 -12.17 -5.76 -9.94
C MET A 194 -12.09 -6.94 -8.99
N TRP A 195 -11.56 -6.71 -7.77
CA TRP A 195 -11.50 -7.71 -6.71
C TRP A 195 -11.93 -7.07 -5.38
N ILE A 196 -13.07 -7.54 -4.84
CA ILE A 196 -13.57 -7.14 -3.51
C ILE A 196 -13.63 -8.35 -2.59
N ASP A 197 -13.04 -8.19 -1.40
CA ASP A 197 -13.00 -9.18 -0.34
C ASP A 197 -13.85 -8.76 0.86
N ALA A 198 -14.42 -9.74 1.56
CA ALA A 198 -14.91 -9.55 2.91
C ALA A 198 -13.74 -9.62 3.90
N ILE A 199 -13.51 -8.54 4.64
CA ILE A 199 -12.47 -8.49 5.67
C ILE A 199 -13.05 -9.04 6.97
N GLU A 200 -13.02 -10.36 7.12
CA GLU A 200 -13.78 -11.08 8.16
C GLU A 200 -13.41 -10.66 9.59
N HIS A 201 -12.14 -10.37 9.88
CA HIS A 201 -11.73 -9.93 11.23
C HIS A 201 -12.21 -8.51 11.59
N LEU A 202 -12.67 -7.73 10.62
CA LEU A 202 -13.32 -6.43 10.81
C LEU A 202 -14.85 -6.50 10.63
N SER A 203 -15.37 -7.68 10.30
CA SER A 203 -16.78 -7.91 10.02
C SER A 203 -17.50 -8.42 11.28
N THR A 204 -18.83 -8.36 11.25
CA THR A 204 -19.71 -8.91 12.29
C THR A 204 -20.74 -9.84 11.66
N ASP A 205 -21.57 -10.47 12.49
CA ASP A 205 -22.69 -11.29 12.00
C ASP A 205 -23.74 -10.47 11.20
N LYS A 206 -23.75 -9.14 11.37
CA LYS A 206 -24.73 -8.24 10.73
C LYS A 206 -24.16 -7.44 9.58
N GLU A 207 -22.89 -7.08 9.65
CA GLU A 207 -22.23 -6.18 8.70
C GLU A 207 -20.92 -6.78 8.20
N VAL A 208 -20.65 -6.59 6.91
CA VAL A 208 -19.43 -7.03 6.24
C VAL A 208 -18.59 -5.82 5.92
N MET A 209 -17.34 -5.80 6.40
CA MET A 209 -16.35 -4.83 5.97
C MET A 209 -15.82 -5.24 4.59
N LEU A 210 -15.94 -4.34 3.62
CA LEU A 210 -15.49 -4.57 2.26
C LEU A 210 -14.08 -4.03 2.05
N GLY A 211 -13.20 -4.86 1.53
CA GLY A 211 -11.84 -4.48 1.13
C GLY A 211 -11.69 -4.53 -0.39
N TRP A 212 -11.29 -3.42 -1.00
CA TRP A 212 -10.78 -3.43 -2.36
C TRP A 212 -9.35 -3.94 -2.34
N LYS A 213 -9.10 -5.07 -3.00
CA LYS A 213 -7.78 -5.66 -3.06
C LYS A 213 -6.95 -4.93 -4.10
N ILE A 214 -5.86 -4.33 -3.64
CA ILE A 214 -4.86 -3.72 -4.50
C ILE A 214 -4.33 -4.82 -5.44
N PRO A 215 -4.21 -4.57 -6.74
CA PRO A 215 -3.58 -5.49 -7.67
C PRO A 215 -2.07 -5.56 -7.37
N GLY A 216 -1.68 -6.33 -6.36
CA GLY A 216 -0.29 -6.57 -5.96
C GLY A 216 0.40 -7.62 -6.84
N ASP A 217 -0.34 -8.66 -7.23
CA ASP A 217 0.11 -9.73 -8.13
C ASP A 217 -0.17 -9.44 -9.62
N PHE A 218 -0.70 -8.26 -9.93
CA PHE A 218 -1.24 -7.88 -11.24
C PHE A 218 -0.61 -6.56 -11.65
N GLU A 219 -0.38 -6.36 -12.94
CA GLU A 219 0.26 -5.15 -13.47
C GLU A 219 -0.53 -3.90 -13.06
N SER A 220 -0.16 -3.21 -11.97
CA SER A 220 -0.92 -2.04 -11.50
C SER A 220 -0.83 -0.84 -12.46
N LYS A 221 0.01 -0.95 -13.50
CA LYS A 221 -0.04 -0.14 -14.72
C LYS A 221 -1.42 -0.18 -15.40
N LEU A 222 -2.12 -1.31 -15.32
CA LEU A 222 -3.47 -1.48 -15.87
C LEU A 222 -4.50 -0.57 -15.18
N VAL A 223 -4.28 -0.17 -13.92
CA VAL A 223 -5.11 0.84 -13.24
C VAL A 223 -4.92 2.20 -13.92
N VAL A 224 -3.65 2.58 -14.15
CA VAL A 224 -3.28 3.85 -14.80
C VAL A 224 -3.77 3.90 -16.24
N GLU A 225 -3.74 2.76 -16.93
CA GLU A 225 -4.27 2.57 -18.29
C GLU A 225 -5.80 2.45 -18.35
N LYS A 226 -6.49 2.48 -17.19
CA LYS A 226 -7.96 2.36 -17.05
C LYS A 226 -8.54 1.07 -17.60
N LEU A 227 -7.74 0.00 -17.62
CA LEU A 227 -8.16 -1.34 -18.02
C LEU A 227 -8.78 -2.13 -16.86
N ILE A 228 -8.44 -1.76 -15.62
CA ILE A 228 -9.02 -2.34 -14.40
C ILE A 228 -9.54 -1.23 -13.51
N PHE A 229 -10.56 -1.52 -12.70
CA PHE A 229 -11.16 -0.55 -11.81
C PHE A 229 -10.21 -0.20 -10.65
N ASN A 230 -10.06 1.08 -10.42
CA ASN A 230 -9.47 1.60 -9.19
C ASN A 230 -10.45 1.44 -8.00
N ALA A 231 -10.03 1.82 -6.78
CA ALA A 231 -10.85 1.65 -5.58
C ALA A 231 -12.17 2.43 -5.65
N GLN A 232 -12.15 3.68 -6.10
CA GLN A 232 -13.34 4.52 -6.24
C GLN A 232 -14.30 4.02 -7.32
N GLU A 233 -13.77 3.55 -8.46
CA GLU A 233 -14.56 2.95 -9.54
C GLU A 233 -15.24 1.66 -9.07
N SER A 234 -14.50 0.82 -8.33
CA SER A 234 -15.03 -0.41 -7.75
C SER A 234 -16.12 -0.12 -6.73
N TYR A 235 -15.91 0.87 -5.85
CA TYR A 235 -16.93 1.36 -4.91
C TYR A 235 -18.19 1.84 -5.65
N ASN A 236 -18.02 2.69 -6.66
CA ASN A 236 -19.13 3.24 -7.42
C ASN A 236 -19.91 2.15 -8.15
N PHE A 237 -19.23 1.19 -8.77
CA PHE A 237 -19.87 0.08 -9.47
C PHE A 237 -20.62 -0.83 -8.49
N LEU A 238 -20.03 -1.13 -7.33
CA LEU A 238 -20.68 -1.92 -6.30
C LEU A 238 -21.97 -1.24 -5.81
N HIS A 239 -21.89 0.01 -5.37
CA HIS A 239 -23.01 0.72 -4.74
C HIS A 239 -24.08 1.16 -5.73
N ASN A 240 -23.72 1.55 -6.95
CA ASN A 240 -24.67 2.11 -7.92
C ASN A 240 -25.17 1.07 -8.93
N THR A 241 -24.53 -0.11 -9.03
CA THR A 241 -24.90 -1.12 -10.02
C THR A 241 -25.14 -2.49 -9.39
N MET A 242 -24.14 -3.08 -8.73
CA MET A 242 -24.27 -4.45 -8.23
C MET A 242 -25.29 -4.59 -7.11
N ILE A 243 -25.24 -3.72 -6.09
CA ILE A 243 -26.18 -3.77 -4.96
C ILE A 243 -27.63 -3.57 -5.43
N PRO A 244 -27.98 -2.53 -6.23
CA PRO A 244 -29.32 -2.39 -6.78
C PRO A 244 -29.77 -3.61 -7.58
N LYS A 245 -28.89 -4.18 -8.43
CA LYS A 245 -29.23 -5.38 -9.21
C LYS A 245 -29.49 -6.58 -8.31
N ALA A 246 -28.63 -6.83 -7.33
CA ALA A 246 -28.77 -7.94 -6.37
C ALA A 246 -30.10 -7.84 -5.62
N LEU A 247 -30.46 -6.64 -5.13
CA LEU A 247 -31.73 -6.40 -4.45
C LEU A 247 -32.95 -6.57 -5.38
N SER A 248 -32.83 -6.23 -6.66
CA SER A 248 -33.91 -6.39 -7.64
C SER A 248 -34.21 -7.86 -7.96
N ILE A 249 -33.17 -8.70 -8.01
CA ILE A 249 -33.26 -10.13 -8.34
C ILE A 249 -33.63 -10.93 -7.08
N PHE A 250 -32.94 -10.70 -5.98
CA PHE A 250 -33.09 -11.44 -4.73
C PHE A 250 -33.96 -10.65 -3.75
N LYS A 251 -35.26 -10.60 -4.08
CA LYS A 251 -36.28 -10.04 -3.18
C LYS A 251 -36.43 -10.96 -1.97
N GLY A 252 -36.19 -10.42 -0.78
CA GLY A 252 -36.19 -11.15 0.49
C GLY A 252 -35.70 -10.26 1.61
#